data_AF-A0A919I1V0-F1
#
_entry.id   AF-A0A919I1V0-F1
#
_cell.length_a   1.000
_cell.length_b   1.000
_cell.length_c   1.000
_cell.angle_alpha   90.00
_cell.angle_beta   90.00
_cell.angle_gamma   90.00
#
_symmetry.space_group_name_H-M   'P 1'
#
loop_
_entity.id
_entity.type
_entity.pdbx_description
1 polymer ?
#
loop_
_entity_poly.entity_id
_entity_poly.type
_entity_poly.pdbx_seq_one_letter_code
_entity_poly.pdbx_strand_id
1 'polypeptide(L)' 'MAGRGETLDGEAALQAAIARLAAGDIVAIKGIGGFHLACDAGNPAAVATLRARKHRPAKPLAVMLPTATGLPPPLRR' A
#
# COMPACT_ATOMS: atom_id res chain seq x y z
N MET A 1 -7.78 2.77 21.19
CA MET A 1 -6.94 3.95 21.43
C MET A 1 -6.87 4.76 20.14
N ALA A 2 -7.83 5.66 19.90
CA ALA A 2 -7.74 6.62 18.81
C ALA A 2 -6.77 7.72 19.25
N GLY A 3 -5.48 7.49 19.01
CA GLY A 3 -4.46 8.52 19.20
C GLY A 3 -4.75 9.69 18.26
N ARG A 4 -4.70 10.90 18.77
CA ARG A 4 -4.76 12.13 17.97
C ARG A 4 -3.63 12.04 16.95
N GLY A 5 -3.95 11.83 15.68
CA GLY A 5 -2.95 11.76 14.62
C GLY A 5 -2.29 13.12 14.46
N GLU A 6 -0.97 13.13 14.37
CA GLU A 6 -0.22 14.29 13.90
C GLU A 6 -0.49 14.48 12.40
N THR A 7 -0.74 15.72 11.99
CA THR A 7 -0.88 16.07 10.57
C THR A 7 0.46 16.55 10.07
N LEU A 8 1.02 15.81 9.11
CA LEU A 8 2.22 16.21 8.36
C LEU A 8 1.79 16.64 6.96
N ASP A 9 2.59 17.51 6.35
CA ASP A 9 2.37 18.01 4.99
C ASP A 9 3.64 17.93 4.12
N GLY A 10 3.46 18.13 2.81
CA GLY A 10 4.54 18.10 1.83
C GLY A 10 5.41 16.84 1.89
N GLU A 11 6.74 17.04 1.85
CA GLU A 11 7.73 15.96 1.87
C GLU A 11 7.72 15.18 3.19
N ALA A 12 7.44 15.84 4.32
CA ALA A 12 7.39 15.18 5.62
C ALA A 12 6.28 14.12 5.66
N ALA A 13 5.11 14.42 5.08
CA ALA A 13 4.02 13.46 4.97
C ALA A 13 4.39 12.28 4.07
N LEU A 14 5.07 12.54 2.95
CA LEU A 14 5.52 11.51 2.02
C LEU A 14 6.52 10.57 2.69
N GLN A 15 7.54 11.11 3.35
CA GLN A 15 8.55 10.32 4.05
C GLN A 15 7.96 9.50 5.20
N ALA A 16 6.99 10.06 5.94
CA ALA A 16 6.26 9.32 6.95
C ALA A 16 5.50 8.13 6.34
N ALA A 17 4.83 8.32 5.20
CA ALA A 17 4.13 7.23 4.50
C ALA A 17 5.09 6.14 4.02
N ILE A 18 6.25 6.51 3.49
CA ILE A 18 7.31 5.57 3.08
C ILE A 18 7.80 4.77 4.29
N ALA A 19 8.11 5.44 5.41
CA ALA A 19 8.57 4.79 6.64
C ALA A 19 7.52 3.80 7.19
N ARG A 20 6.23 4.16 7.15
CA ARG A 20 5.13 3.28 7.57
C ARG A 20 5.03 2.03 6.68
N LEU A 21 5.10 2.20 5.36
CA LEU A 21 5.11 1.06 4.43
C LEU A 21 6.31 0.14 4.67
N ALA A 22 7.50 0.71 4.87
CA ALA A 22 8.72 -0.04 5.19
C ALA A 22 8.63 -0.79 6.53
N ALA A 23 7.90 -0.24 7.51
CA ALA A 23 7.62 -0.89 8.79
C ALA A 23 6.57 -2.01 8.70
N GLY A 24 5.98 -2.26 7.52
CA GLY A 24 4.94 -3.28 7.33
C GLY A 24 3.53 -2.82 7.66
N ASP A 25 3.32 -1.51 7.85
CA ASP A 25 1.99 -0.95 8.06
C ASP A 25 1.19 -0.86 6.74
N ILE A 26 -0.11 -0.61 6.88
CA ILE A 26 -1.03 -0.34 5.77
C ILE A 26 -1.33 1.15 5.73
N VAL A 27 -1.09 1.79 4.58
CA VAL A 27 -1.33 3.23 4.37
C VAL A 27 -2.45 3.42 3.34
N ALA A 28 -3.32 4.38 3.58
CA ALA A 28 -4.30 4.83 2.59
C ALA A 28 -3.69 5.96 1.74
N ILE A 29 -3.64 5.77 0.41
CA ILE A 29 -3.04 6.73 -0.53
C ILE A 29 -4.13 7.29 -1.44
N LYS A 30 -4.26 8.62 -1.50
CA LYS A 30 -5.20 9.31 -2.40
C LYS A 30 -4.68 9.18 -3.85
N GLY A 31 -5.48 8.57 -4.71
CA GLY A 31 -5.29 8.57 -6.16
C GLY A 31 -6.29 9.48 -6.87
N ILE A 32 -6.31 9.43 -8.20
CA ILE A 32 -7.18 10.27 -9.05
C ILE A 32 -8.66 9.99 -8.78
N GLY A 33 -9.04 8.71 -8.74
CA GLY A 33 -10.45 8.27 -8.63
C GLY A 33 -10.89 7.81 -7.24
N GLY A 34 -10.06 7.96 -6.20
CA GLY A 34 -10.36 7.41 -4.89
C GLY A 34 -9.13 7.22 -4.03
N PHE A 35 -9.16 6.20 -3.16
CA PHE A 35 -8.05 5.83 -2.30
C PHE A 35 -7.66 4.38 -2.52
N HIS A 36 -6.36 4.12 -2.49
CA HIS A 36 -5.79 2.79 -2.40
C HIS A 36 -5.40 2.47 -0.97
N LEU A 37 -5.56 1.22 -0.55
CA LEU A 37 -4.85 0.72 0.62
C LEU A 37 -3.60 0.02 0.11
N ALA A 38 -2.44 0.48 0.55
CA ALA A 38 -1.14 -0.02 0.16
C ALA A 38 -0.42 -0.62 1.37
N CYS A 39 0.28 -1.71 1.12
CA CYS A 39 1.24 -2.32 2.02
C CYS A 39 2.33 -2.99 1.17
N ASP A 40 3.43 -3.40 1.79
CA ASP A 40 4.43 -4.20 1.09
C ASP A 40 3.83 -5.57 0.67
N ALA A 41 3.84 -5.84 -0.63
CA ALA A 41 3.36 -7.09 -1.22
C ALA A 41 4.31 -8.27 -0.95
N GLY A 42 5.59 -8.00 -0.66
CA GLY A 42 6.59 -8.98 -0.25
C GLY A 42 6.50 -9.37 1.23
N ASN A 43 5.69 -8.67 2.04
CA ASN A 43 5.51 -8.94 3.47
C ASN A 43 4.19 -9.72 3.72
N PRO A 44 4.25 -11.04 4.00
CA PRO A 44 3.05 -11.85 4.17
C PRO A 44 2.18 -11.42 5.36
N ALA A 45 2.79 -10.90 6.43
CA ALA A 45 2.07 -10.46 7.62
C ALA A 45 1.26 -9.17 7.36
N ALA A 46 1.83 -8.23 6.61
CA ALA A 46 1.13 -7.02 6.18
C ALA A 46 -0.07 -7.36 5.27
N VAL A 47 0.14 -8.27 4.31
CA VAL A 47 -0.92 -8.75 3.41
C VAL A 47 -2.03 -9.48 4.18
N ALA A 48 -1.69 -10.35 5.12
CA ALA A 48 -2.67 -11.04 5.96
C ALA A 48 -3.51 -10.05 6.79
N THR A 49 -2.84 -9.04 7.38
CA THR A 49 -3.51 -7.97 8.13
C THR A 49 -4.47 -7.17 7.23
N LEU A 50 -4.05 -6.84 6.01
CA LEU A 50 -4.90 -6.14 5.04
C LEU A 50 -6.13 -6.97 4.67
N ARG A 51 -5.96 -8.28 4.40
CA ARG A 51 -7.07 -9.18 4.08
C ARG A 51 -8.07 -9.29 5.22
N ALA A 52 -7.59 -9.42 6.46
CA ALA A 52 -8.42 -9.46 7.65
C ALA A 52 -9.23 -8.16 7.80
N ARG A 53 -8.58 -6.99 7.71
CA ARG A 53 -9.24 -5.67 7.83
C ARG A 53 -10.21 -5.36 6.69
N LYS A 54 -9.94 -5.85 5.49
CA LYS A 54 -10.82 -5.68 4.32
C LYS A 54 -11.93 -6.73 4.22
N HIS A 55 -11.97 -7.70 5.14
CA HIS A 55 -12.84 -8.88 5.06
C HIS A 55 -12.78 -9.54 3.67
N ARG A 56 -11.57 -9.66 3.13
CA ARG A 56 -11.30 -10.13 1.75
C ARG A 56 -10.35 -11.34 1.76
N PRO A 57 -10.81 -12.52 2.21
CA PRO A 57 -9.94 -13.65 2.47
C PRO A 57 -9.24 -14.15 1.19
N ALA A 58 -10.00 -14.44 0.12
CA ALA A 58 -9.46 -15.07 -1.08
C ALA A 58 -9.34 -14.14 -2.30
N LYS A 59 -10.25 -13.15 -2.45
CA LYS A 59 -10.32 -12.34 -3.68
C LYS A 59 -8.96 -11.66 -3.95
N PRO A 60 -8.40 -11.78 -5.18
CA PRO A 60 -7.05 -11.28 -5.50
C PRO A 60 -6.89 -9.80 -5.16
N LEU A 61 -5.68 -9.42 -4.74
CA LEU A 61 -5.30 -8.01 -4.54
C LEU A 61 -4.45 -7.57 -5.73
N ALA A 62 -4.62 -6.32 -6.16
CA ALA A 62 -3.74 -5.73 -7.15
C ALA A 62 -2.36 -5.42 -6.53
N VAL A 63 -1.31 -5.46 -7.35
CA VAL A 63 0.05 -5.08 -6.95
C VAL A 63 0.57 -3.98 -7.89
N MET A 64 1.42 -3.10 -7.36
CA MET A 64 2.17 -2.11 -8.14
C MET A 64 3.64 -2.52 -8.14
N LEU A 65 4.27 -2.44 -9.30
CA LEU A 65 5.69 -2.76 -9.47
C LEU A 65 6.47 -1.46 -9.70
N PRO A 66 7.74 -1.40 -9.25
CA PRO A 66 8.58 -0.24 -9.53
C PRO A 66 8.97 -0.15 -11.02
N THR A 67 9.04 -1.29 -11.71
CA THR A 67 9.32 -1.37 -13.15
C THR A 67 8.54 -2.52 -13.79
N ALA A 68 8.34 -2.46 -15.11
CA ALA A 68 7.73 -3.54 -15.90
C ALA A 68 8.75 -4.59 -16.39
N THR A 69 10.01 -4.51 -15.93
CA THR A 69 11.08 -5.40 -16.36
C THR A 69 10.72 -6.85 -16.04
N GLY A 70 10.90 -7.75 -17.00
CA GLY A 70 10.59 -9.18 -16.84
C GLY A 70 9.14 -9.58 -17.15
N LEU A 71 8.21 -8.63 -17.33
CA LEU A 71 6.85 -8.95 -17.80
C LEU A 71 6.86 -9.35 -19.29
N PRO A 72 5.93 -10.19 -19.77
CA PRO A 72 5.82 -10.51 -21.20
C PRO A 72 5.38 -9.28 -22.02
N PRO A 73 5.73 -9.18 -23.32
CA PRO A 73 5.43 -8.02 -24.18
C PRO A 73 3.99 -7.46 -24.09
N PRO A 74 2.91 -8.25 -24.06
CA PRO A 74 1.56 -7.71 -23.97
C PRO A 74 1.28 -6.92 -22.67
N LEU A 75 2.10 -7.08 -21.63
CA LEU A 75 1.92 -6.46 -20.31
C LEU A 75 2.92 -5.31 -20.03
N ARG A 76 3.68 -4.84 -21.03
CA ARG A 76 4.71 -3.78 -20.87
C ARG A 76 4.28 -2.35 -21.26
N ARG A 77 2.99 -2.13 -21.51
CA ARG A 77 2.46 -0.85 -22.04
C ARG A 77 2.46 0.26 -21.00
#